data_AF-A0A5B2WY75-F1
#
_entry.id   AF-A0A5B2WY75-F1
#
_cell.length_a   1.000
_cell.length_b   1.000
_cell.length_c   1.000
_cell.angle_alpha   90.00
_cell.angle_beta   90.00
_cell.angle_gamma   90.00
#
_symmetry.space_group_name_H-M   'P 1'
#
loop_
_entity.id
_entity.type
_entity.pdbx_description
1 polymer ?
#
loop_
_entity_poly.entity_id
_entity_poly.type
_entity_poly.pdbx_seq_one_letter_code
_entity_poly.pdbx_strand_id
1 'polypeptide(L)'
;MSPALANAFRLLRFDLYGYLDEIEFLVNDLDDADSPELRLIGELVPGLVTTIRGMLARHVPNKEGFCPVCSIIPGGRQFRRESWPCREVQTIHDLLKDPDGVFAKVMAASSSP
;
A
#
# COMPACT_ATOMS: atom_id res chain seq x y z
N MET A 1 -7.07 -9.71 19.49
CA MET A 1 -7.06 -8.28 19.09
C MET A 1 -8.17 -7.55 19.80
N SER A 2 -7.94 -6.33 20.32
CA SER A 2 -9.01 -5.53 20.94
C SER A 2 -9.97 -4.96 19.88
N PRO A 3 -11.23 -4.65 20.23
CA PRO A 3 -12.16 -4.02 19.29
C PRO A 3 -11.66 -2.69 18.73
N ALA A 4 -10.99 -1.89 19.56
CA ALA A 4 -10.39 -0.62 19.15
C ALA A 4 -9.30 -0.81 18.09
N LEU A 5 -8.41 -1.79 18.29
CA LEU A 5 -7.35 -2.09 17.33
C LEU A 5 -7.91 -2.64 16.01
N ALA A 6 -8.92 -3.51 16.09
CA ALA A 6 -9.62 -4.02 14.90
C ALA A 6 -10.26 -2.88 14.09
N ASN A 7 -10.87 -1.90 14.77
CA ASN A 7 -11.45 -0.73 14.12
C ASN A 7 -10.38 0.17 13.49
N ALA A 8 -9.26 0.41 14.17
CA ALA A 8 -8.15 1.18 13.61
C ALA A 8 -7.61 0.52 12.33
N PHE A 9 -7.47 -0.82 12.33
CA PHE A 9 -7.03 -1.55 11.14
C PHE A 9 -8.02 -1.44 9.98
N ARG A 10 -9.30 -1.54 10.29
CA ARG A 10 -10.38 -1.34 9.32
C ARG A 10 -10.33 0.07 8.72
N LEU A 11 -10.18 1.11 9.54
CA LEU A 11 -10.11 2.50 9.08
C LEU A 11 -8.92 2.74 8.16
N LEU A 12 -7.71 2.34 8.58
CA LEU A 12 -6.52 2.47 7.73
C LEU A 12 -6.70 1.76 6.37
N ARG A 13 -7.33 0.58 6.37
CA ARG A 13 -7.62 -0.14 5.13
C ARG A 13 -8.61 0.63 4.25
N PHE A 14 -9.66 1.18 4.84
CA PHE A 14 -10.63 2.01 4.10
C PHE A 14 -9.98 3.26 3.52
N ASP A 15 -9.13 3.95 4.28
CA ASP A 15 -8.43 5.13 3.79
C ASP A 15 -7.51 4.78 2.60
N LEU A 16 -6.77 3.67 2.68
CA LEU A 16 -5.88 3.22 1.60
C LEU A 16 -6.65 2.87 0.32
N TYR A 17 -7.74 2.09 0.42
CA TYR A 17 -8.55 1.78 -0.75
C TYR A 17 -9.29 3.01 -1.27
N GLY A 18 -9.80 3.87 -0.39
CA GLY A 18 -10.50 5.10 -0.76
C GLY A 18 -9.61 6.06 -1.56
N TYR A 19 -8.34 6.21 -1.17
CA TYR A 19 -7.36 6.99 -1.94
C TYR A 19 -7.14 6.42 -3.35
N LEU A 20 -7.05 5.09 -3.48
CA LEU A 20 -6.90 4.42 -4.76
C LEU A 20 -8.16 4.54 -5.64
N ASP A 21 -9.34 4.47 -5.03
CA ASP A 21 -10.63 4.68 -5.70
C ASP A 21 -10.74 6.12 -6.23
N GLU A 22 -10.32 7.11 -5.43
CA GLU A 22 -10.29 8.52 -5.83
C GLU A 22 -9.34 8.76 -7.00
N ILE A 23 -8.14 8.15 -7.00
CA ILE A 23 -7.21 8.23 -8.13
C ILE A 23 -7.83 7.66 -9.41
N GLU A 24 -8.42 6.46 -9.35
CA GLU A 24 -9.06 5.87 -10.53
C GLU A 24 -10.23 6.72 -11.03
N PHE A 25 -11.03 7.29 -10.12
CA PHE A 25 -12.11 8.20 -10.48
C PHE A 25 -11.58 9.41 -11.25
N LEU A 26 -10.56 10.09 -10.70
CA LEU A 26 -9.95 11.25 -11.34
C LEU A 26 -9.34 10.93 -12.71
N VAL A 27 -8.80 9.72 -12.88
CA VAL A 27 -8.20 9.31 -14.15
C VAL A 27 -9.23 8.92 -15.19
N ASN A 28 -10.34 8.29 -14.80
CA ASN A 28 -11.43 7.99 -15.73
C ASN A 28 -12.05 9.26 -16.34
N ASP A 29 -12.03 10.38 -15.61
CA ASP A 29 -12.47 11.68 -16.13
C ASP A 29 -11.50 12.26 -17.19
N LEU A 30 -10.29 11.69 -17.36
CA LEU A 30 -9.29 12.11 -18.33
C LEU A 30 -9.32 11.34 -19.66
N ASP A 31 -10.17 10.31 -19.78
CA ASP A 31 -10.16 9.40 -20.94
C ASP A 31 -10.54 10.10 -22.25
N ASP A 32 -11.32 11.19 -22.16
CA ASP A 32 -11.70 12.05 -23.29
C ASP A 32 -10.75 13.25 -23.51
N ALA A 33 -9.60 13.29 -22.85
CA ALA A 33 -8.69 14.42 -22.96
C ALA A 33 -7.93 14.46 -24.30
N ASP A 34 -7.91 15.64 -24.93
CA ASP A 34 -7.20 15.87 -26.20
C ASP A 34 -5.65 15.79 -26.08
N SER A 35 -5.12 15.84 -24.85
CA SER A 35 -3.68 15.74 -24.59
C SER A 35 -3.20 14.29 -24.62
N PRO A 36 -2.21 13.94 -25.45
CA PRO A 36 -1.59 12.62 -25.45
C PRO A 36 -1.05 12.17 -24.09
N GLU A 37 -0.57 13.12 -23.28
CA GLU A 37 -0.07 12.88 -21.93
C GLU A 37 -1.19 12.46 -20.98
N LEU A 38 -2.36 13.11 -21.06
CA LEU A 38 -3.52 12.77 -20.24
C LEU A 38 -4.11 11.41 -20.61
N ARG A 39 -4.13 11.06 -21.91
CA ARG A 39 -4.53 9.70 -22.34
C ARG A 39 -3.56 8.63 -21.80
N LEU A 40 -2.26 8.90 -21.84
CA LEU A 40 -1.26 7.96 -21.30
C LEU A 40 -1.47 7.73 -19.79
N ILE A 41 -1.84 8.78 -19.05
CA ILE A 41 -2.21 8.66 -17.63
C ILE A 41 -3.47 7.79 -17.48
N GLY A 42 -4.48 8.02 -18.32
CA GLY A 42 -5.69 7.19 -18.49
C GLY A 42 -5.38 5.70 -18.60
N GLU A 43 -4.40 5.36 -19.45
CA GLU A 43 -4.03 3.97 -19.72
C GLU A 43 -3.19 3.33 -18.59
N LEU A 44 -2.25 4.09 -17.98
CA LEU A 44 -1.27 3.52 -17.05
C LEU A 44 -1.77 3.41 -15.61
N VAL A 45 -2.48 4.42 -15.12
CA VAL A 45 -2.84 4.52 -13.70
C VAL A 45 -3.76 3.38 -13.23
N PRO A 46 -4.79 2.95 -13.98
CA PRO A 46 -5.64 1.82 -13.56
C PRO A 46 -4.85 0.53 -13.31
N GLY A 47 -3.82 0.27 -14.13
CA GLY A 47 -2.93 -0.88 -13.95
C GLY A 47 -2.08 -0.77 -12.68
N LEU A 48 -1.56 0.43 -12.38
CA LEU A 48 -0.82 0.69 -11.14
C LEU A 48 -1.71 0.56 -9.90
N VAL A 49 -2.91 1.13 -9.94
CA VAL A 49 -3.87 1.01 -8.84
C VAL A 49 -4.25 -0.45 -8.60
N THR A 50 -4.55 -1.20 -9.66
CA THR A 50 -4.84 -2.64 -9.57
C THR A 50 -3.68 -3.41 -8.92
N THR A 51 -2.43 -3.08 -9.28
CA THR A 51 -1.23 -3.67 -8.70
C THR A 51 -1.13 -3.40 -7.20
N ILE A 52 -1.30 -2.14 -6.78
CA ILE A 52 -1.25 -1.75 -5.36
C ILE A 52 -2.39 -2.41 -4.57
N ARG A 53 -3.61 -2.44 -5.12
CA ARG A 53 -4.74 -3.15 -4.49
C ARG A 53 -4.43 -4.63 -4.30
N GLY A 54 -3.80 -5.27 -5.29
CA GLY A 54 -3.35 -6.66 -5.22
C GLY A 54 -2.31 -6.88 -4.11
N MET A 55 -1.36 -5.96 -3.95
CA MET A 55 -0.41 -5.98 -2.84
C MET A 55 -1.12 -5.85 -1.49
N LEU A 56 -1.99 -4.85 -1.31
CA LEU A 56 -2.74 -4.66 -0.07
C LEU A 56 -3.64 -5.85 0.27
N ALA A 57 -4.28 -6.46 -0.72
CA ALA A 57 -5.17 -7.62 -0.54
C ALA A 57 -4.45 -8.85 0.01
N ARG A 58 -3.14 -8.97 -0.26
CA ARG A 58 -2.29 -10.04 0.31
C ARG A 58 -1.91 -9.76 1.77
N HIS A 59 -1.82 -8.49 2.17
CA HIS A 59 -1.37 -8.08 3.50
C HIS A 59 -2.55 -7.71 4.40
N VAL A 60 -3.38 -8.69 4.76
CA VAL A 60 -4.56 -8.51 5.65
C VAL A 60 -4.27 -9.12 7.02
N PRO A 61 -4.63 -8.46 8.15
CA PRO A 61 -4.41 -9.02 9.47
C PRO A 61 -5.17 -10.34 9.68
N ASN A 62 -4.53 -11.33 10.28
CA ASN A 62 -5.20 -12.51 10.81
C ASN A 62 -5.99 -12.17 12.10
N LYS A 63 -6.67 -13.16 12.70
CA LYS A 63 -7.45 -12.98 13.94
C LYS A 63 -6.62 -12.46 15.13
N GLU A 64 -5.31 -12.64 15.09
CA GLU A 64 -4.36 -12.23 16.12
C GLU A 64 -3.79 -10.82 15.86
N GLY A 65 -4.03 -10.24 14.68
CA GLY A 65 -3.51 -8.93 14.27
C GLY A 65 -2.16 -8.99 13.56
N PHE A 66 -1.72 -10.16 13.09
CA PHE A 66 -0.47 -10.34 12.34
C PHE A 66 -0.71 -10.44 10.83
N CYS A 67 0.26 -9.98 10.03
CA CYS A 67 0.26 -10.22 8.60
C CYS A 67 0.64 -11.69 8.31
N PRO A 68 -0.14 -12.44 7.50
CA PRO A 68 0.17 -13.82 7.16
C PRO A 68 1.25 -13.95 6.08
N VAL A 69 1.49 -12.89 5.31
CA VAL A 69 2.46 -12.88 4.18
C VAL A 69 3.85 -12.47 4.65
N CYS A 70 3.92 -11.43 5.49
CA CYS A 70 5.19 -11.02 6.10
C CYS A 70 5.61 -12.07 7.13
N SER A 71 6.47 -12.98 6.68
CA SER A 71 7.08 -14.00 7.52
C SER A 71 8.23 -13.40 8.30
N ILE A 72 8.23 -13.66 9.62
CA ILE A 72 9.41 -13.77 10.48
C ILE A 72 10.35 -12.55 10.45
N ILE A 73 10.22 -11.70 11.47
CA ILE A 73 11.29 -10.76 11.82
C ILE A 73 12.38 -11.53 12.57
N PRO A 74 13.67 -11.42 12.20
CA PRO A 74 14.77 -11.95 13.02
C PRO A 74 14.74 -11.27 14.40
N GLY A 75 14.44 -12.04 15.44
CA GLY A 75 14.24 -11.53 16.80
C GLY A 75 14.61 -12.59 17.84
N GLY A 76 15.85 -13.08 17.81
CA GLY A 76 16.34 -14.08 18.76
C GLY A 76 15.74 -15.48 18.58
N ARG A 77 15.52 -16.22 19.68
CA ARG A 77 15.08 -17.64 19.69
C ARG A 77 13.62 -17.89 19.27
N GLN A 78 12.89 -16.87 18.81
CA GLN A 78 11.46 -17.01 18.54
C GLN A 78 11.09 -16.37 17.20
N PHE A 79 10.68 -17.22 16.25
CA PHE A 79 10.05 -16.83 15.00
C PHE A 79 8.75 -16.07 15.30
N ARG A 80 8.75 -14.74 15.20
CA ARG A 80 7.54 -13.91 15.37
C ARG A 80 7.04 -13.38 14.03
N ARG A 81 5.74 -13.49 13.80
CA ARG A 81 5.06 -12.87 12.65
C ARG A 81 5.01 -11.36 12.84
N GLU A 82 5.10 -10.61 11.75
CA GLU A 82 5.02 -9.17 11.79
C GLU A 82 3.59 -8.70 12.11
N SER A 83 3.44 -7.77 13.06
CA SER A 83 2.16 -7.16 13.37
C SER A 83 1.65 -6.36 12.18
N TRP A 84 0.34 -6.39 11.95
CA TRP A 84 -0.29 -5.49 11.02
C TRP A 84 -0.46 -4.10 11.68
N PRO A 85 -0.34 -2.97 10.93
CA PRO A 85 0.14 -2.89 9.56
C PRO A 85 1.62 -3.28 9.50
N CYS A 86 1.95 -4.21 8.61
CA CYS A 86 3.32 -4.65 8.41
C CYS A 86 4.11 -3.62 7.61
N ARG A 87 5.44 -3.77 7.53
CA ARG A 87 6.33 -2.88 6.79
C ARG A 87 5.83 -2.58 5.38
N GLU A 88 5.41 -3.60 4.63
CA GLU A 88 4.90 -3.39 3.26
C GLU A 88 3.67 -2.46 3.20
N VAL A 89 2.74 -2.61 4.14
CA VAL A 89 1.53 -1.74 4.21
C VAL A 89 1.92 -0.33 4.62
N GLN A 90 2.89 -0.18 5.53
CA GLN A 90 3.44 1.13 5.91
C GLN A 90 4.16 1.79 4.73
N THR A 91 5.01 1.06 4.00
CA THR A 91 5.69 1.56 2.81
C THR A 91 4.70 2.02 1.75
N ILE A 92 3.65 1.23 1.47
CA ILE A 92 2.59 1.63 0.53
C ILE A 92 1.89 2.89 1.02
N HIS A 93 1.46 2.94 2.29
CA HIS A 93 0.83 4.12 2.86
C HIS A 93 1.71 5.38 2.71
N ASP A 94 2.99 5.25 3.01
CA ASP A 94 3.93 6.36 2.95
C ASP A 94 4.19 6.79 1.50
N LEU A 95 4.34 5.84 0.56
CA LEU A 95 4.46 6.13 -0.89
C LEU A 95 3.22 6.82 -1.46
N LEU A 96 2.02 6.47 -0.98
CA LEU A 96 0.80 7.14 -1.42
C LEU A 96 0.71 8.59 -0.89
N LYS A 97 1.33 8.89 0.26
CA LYS A 97 1.34 10.25 0.85
C LYS A 97 2.50 11.14 0.40
N ASP A 98 3.67 10.55 0.17
CA ASP A 98 4.91 11.23 -0.18
C ASP A 98 5.72 10.35 -1.16
N PRO A 99 5.26 10.21 -2.41
CA PRO A 99 5.86 9.29 -3.37
C PRO A 99 7.35 9.60 -3.61
N ASP A 100 7.69 10.86 -3.83
CA ASP A 100 9.06 11.29 -4.16
C ASP A 100 10.00 11.11 -2.96
N GLY A 101 9.60 11.57 -1.77
CA GLY A 101 10.42 11.50 -0.58
C GLY A 101 10.64 10.07 -0.08
N VAL A 102 9.65 9.19 -0.25
CA VAL A 102 9.77 7.78 0.15
C VAL A 102 10.51 6.97 -0.91
N PHE A 103 10.27 7.19 -2.20
CA PHE A 103 11.02 6.52 -3.27
C PHE A 103 12.53 6.77 -3.15
N ALA A 104 12.95 8.01 -2.89
CA ALA A 104 14.35 8.34 -2.66
C ALA A 104 14.97 7.54 -1.49
N LYS A 105 14.23 7.38 -0.38
CA LYS A 105 14.67 6.60 0.79
C LYS A 105 14.78 5.11 0.47
N VAL A 106 13.81 4.54 -0.24
CA VAL A 106 13.82 3.12 -0.65
C VAL A 106 15.03 2.83 -1.55
N MET A 107 15.31 3.72 -2.51
CA MET A 107 16.47 3.57 -3.40
C MET A 107 17.81 3.69 -2.67
N ALA A 108 17.91 4.61 -1.70
CA ALA A 108 19.10 4.73 -0.86
C ALA A 108 19.34 3.49 0.01
N ALA A 109 18.29 2.90 0.59
CA ALA A 109 18.40 1.69 1.39
C ALA A 109 18.78 0.44 0.56
N SER A 110 18.33 0.38 -0.69
CA SER A 110 18.65 -0.71 -1.64
C SER A 110 20.06 -0.64 -2.22
N SER A 111 20.74 0.50 -2.04
CA SER A 111 22.10 0.75 -2.54
C SER A 111 23.19 0.53 -1.48
N SER A 112 22.82 0.10 -0.27
CA SER A 112 23.76 -0.25 0.79
C SER A 112 24.11 -1.76 0.71
N PRO A 113 25.38 -2.13 0.52
CA PRO A 113 25.82 -3.54 0.42
C PRO A 113 25.68 -4.31 1.72
#